data_AF-A0A662P8W6-F1
#
_entry.id   AF-A0A662P8W6-F1
#
_cell.length_a   1.000
_cell.length_b   1.000
_cell.length_c   1.000
_cell.angle_alpha   90.00
_cell.angle_beta   90.00
_cell.angle_gamma   90.00
#
_symmetry.space_group_name_H-M   'P 1'
#
loop_
_entity.id
_entity.type
_entity.pdbx_description
1 polymer ?
#
loop_
_entity_poly.entity_id
_entity_poly.type
_entity_poly.pdbx_seq_one_letter_code
_entity_poly.pdbx_strand_id
1 'polypeptide(L)'
;MKKLLSRKVRNRKETNEYLSILHSSPYLSPIMEEEKEMLKLVMGFRQDCDRMINRKLYEHLKKYAWIPTDFGFGKPWSMGDVKKRFNKFLQFSVPELEKRLRKIENHTQEIREKKNELIRSLNLPEDVQKIIELVEVMGFVRLYRRYNWAQVFYYATPLLEEMGKRLKLRRIDLLFCMYEEIRDALLHQKRIDKSMIATRKKKYTIHFTSEKVIYYVSPSADEFLGSQQFYEPEEKIERKSIEGTVACRGKVRGIAKIVLNLSDMKKVREGEILVAHETTPDFLPVMEKASAFVTDEGGLSCHAAIVAREMGRPCIVGTKIATKVLKDGDFIEVDAVNGIIKIIKRNEK
;
A
#
# COMPACT_ATOMS: atom_id res chain seq x y z
N MET A 1 -18.56 7.69 -14.71
CA MET A 1 -17.60 8.81 -14.53
C MET A 1 -16.57 8.94 -15.66
N LYS A 2 -15.65 7.98 -15.87
CA LYS A 2 -14.61 8.09 -16.93
C LYS A 2 -15.14 8.38 -18.34
N LYS A 3 -16.17 7.64 -18.79
CA LYS A 3 -16.84 7.88 -20.09
C LYS A 3 -17.54 9.26 -20.17
N LEU A 4 -18.00 9.79 -19.04
CA LEU A 4 -18.64 11.10 -18.97
C LEU A 4 -17.58 12.21 -19.13
N LEU A 5 -16.48 12.09 -18.39
CA LEU A 5 -15.38 13.05 -18.45
C LEU A 5 -14.69 13.05 -19.81
N SER A 6 -14.48 11.88 -20.43
CA SER A 6 -13.90 11.80 -21.78
C SER A 6 -14.76 12.44 -22.87
N ARG A 7 -16.06 12.67 -22.63
CA ARG A 7 -16.94 13.42 -23.55
C ARG A 7 -16.86 14.93 -23.34
N LYS A 8 -16.60 15.37 -22.10
CA LYS A 8 -16.52 16.79 -21.72
C LYS A 8 -15.12 17.38 -21.85
N VAL A 9 -14.08 16.56 -21.79
CA VAL A 9 -12.67 16.97 -21.78
C VAL A 9 -11.97 16.40 -23.01
N ARG A 10 -11.39 17.28 -23.83
CA ARG A 10 -10.73 16.88 -25.10
C ARG A 10 -9.38 16.18 -24.89
N ASN A 11 -8.72 16.42 -23.76
CA ASN A 11 -7.37 15.90 -23.47
C ASN A 11 -7.38 14.73 -22.49
N ARG A 12 -6.76 13.60 -22.87
CA ARG A 12 -6.60 12.41 -22.00
C ARG A 12 -5.82 12.74 -20.71
N LYS A 13 -4.83 13.65 -20.77
CA LYS A 13 -4.03 14.06 -19.59
C LYS A 13 -4.89 14.76 -18.55
N GLU A 14 -5.68 15.71 -19.01
CA GLU A 14 -6.61 16.50 -18.18
C GLU A 14 -7.72 15.61 -17.62
N THR A 15 -8.23 14.67 -18.41
CA THR A 15 -9.22 13.68 -17.94
C THR A 15 -8.69 12.84 -16.77
N ASN A 16 -7.45 12.38 -16.83
CA ASN A 16 -6.83 11.59 -15.76
C ASN A 16 -6.61 12.41 -14.49
N GLU A 17 -6.22 13.68 -14.62
CA GLU A 17 -6.08 14.61 -13.51
C GLU A 17 -7.41 14.85 -12.80
N TYR A 18 -8.46 15.16 -13.57
CA TYR A 18 -9.80 15.37 -13.04
C TYR A 18 -10.32 14.12 -12.33
N LEU A 19 -10.14 12.94 -12.93
CA LEU A 19 -10.45 11.68 -12.27
C LEU A 19 -9.67 11.50 -10.96
N SER A 20 -8.38 11.81 -10.94
CA SER A 20 -7.57 11.73 -9.72
C SER A 20 -8.11 12.65 -8.62
N ILE A 21 -8.48 13.89 -8.96
CA ILE A 21 -9.03 14.86 -7.99
C ILE A 21 -10.38 14.38 -7.47
N LEU A 22 -11.30 13.99 -8.36
CA LEU A 22 -12.63 13.51 -7.98
C LEU A 22 -12.60 12.23 -7.14
N HIS A 23 -11.61 11.35 -7.36
CA HIS A 23 -11.42 10.14 -6.56
C HIS A 23 -10.58 10.35 -5.28
N SER A 24 -9.98 11.53 -5.08
CA SER A 24 -9.13 11.79 -3.91
C SER A 24 -9.98 11.95 -2.65
N SER A 25 -9.61 11.32 -1.54
CA SER A 25 -10.36 11.49 -0.29
C SER A 25 -9.96 12.78 0.44
N PRO A 26 -10.92 13.56 0.98
CA PRO A 26 -10.59 14.72 1.82
C PRO A 26 -10.21 14.34 3.25
N TYR A 27 -10.40 13.08 3.66
CA TYR A 27 -10.06 12.60 5.00
C TYR A 27 -8.57 12.28 5.10
N LEU A 28 -7.99 12.54 6.27
CA LEU A 28 -6.60 12.18 6.55
C LEU A 28 -6.49 10.66 6.76
N SER A 29 -5.49 10.05 6.14
CA SER A 29 -5.14 8.67 6.43
C SER A 29 -4.31 8.57 7.71
N PRO A 30 -4.22 7.38 8.34
CA PRO A 30 -3.31 7.18 9.46
C PRO A 30 -1.84 7.51 9.16
N ILE A 31 -1.41 7.40 7.89
CA ILE A 31 -0.06 7.79 7.47
C ILE A 31 0.10 9.31 7.54
N MET A 32 -0.88 10.06 7.02
CA MET A 32 -0.82 11.53 7.05
C MET A 32 -0.90 12.05 8.49
N GLU A 33 -1.70 11.42 9.35
CA GLU A 33 -1.76 11.74 10.78
C GLU A 33 -0.42 11.48 11.47
N GLU A 34 0.21 10.34 11.18
CA GLU A 34 1.54 10.01 11.71
C GLU A 34 2.61 10.99 11.22
N GLU A 35 2.63 11.32 9.92
CA GLU A 35 3.61 12.26 9.36
C GLU A 35 3.40 13.66 9.96
N LYS A 36 2.15 14.10 10.14
CA LYS A 36 1.83 15.38 10.80
C LYS A 36 2.42 15.44 12.21
N GLU A 37 2.25 14.39 13.01
CA GLU A 37 2.79 14.35 14.38
C GLU A 37 4.32 14.24 14.38
N MET A 38 4.90 13.46 13.48
CA MET A 38 6.35 13.37 13.31
C MET A 38 6.95 14.74 12.96
N LEU A 39 6.36 15.49 12.02
CA LEU A 39 6.82 16.83 11.65
C LEU A 39 6.77 17.79 12.84
N LYS A 40 5.69 17.76 13.64
CA LYS A 40 5.58 18.57 14.86
C LYS A 40 6.65 18.20 15.89
N LEU A 41 6.94 16.92 16.07
CA LEU A 41 8.01 16.46 16.94
C LEU A 41 9.38 16.95 16.48
N VAL A 42 9.68 16.84 15.18
CA VAL A 42 10.96 17.28 14.59
C VAL A 42 11.14 18.80 14.72
N MET A 43 10.07 19.57 14.51
CA MET A 43 10.12 21.03 14.68
C MET A 43 10.28 21.43 16.16
N GLY A 44 9.62 20.71 17.07
CA GLY A 44 9.75 20.92 18.51
C GLY A 44 11.11 20.50 19.09
N PHE A 45 11.85 19.61 18.42
CA PHE A 45 13.17 19.14 18.85
C PHE A 45 14.15 20.28 19.14
N ARG A 46 14.09 21.38 18.38
CA ARG A 46 15.00 22.53 18.56
C ARG A 46 14.80 23.26 19.89
N GLN A 47 13.73 22.96 20.63
CA GLN A 47 13.37 23.57 21.91
C GLN A 47 13.52 22.60 23.10
N ASP A 48 13.67 21.30 22.84
CA ASP A 48 13.60 20.24 23.84
C ASP A 48 14.97 19.57 24.09
N CYS A 49 15.20 19.05 25.31
CA CYS A 49 16.41 18.27 25.62
C CYS A 49 16.27 16.79 25.20
N ASP A 50 17.36 16.11 24.85
CA ASP A 50 17.39 14.73 24.32
C ASP A 50 16.56 13.70 25.12
N ARG A 51 16.53 13.80 26.44
CA ARG A 51 15.74 12.88 27.30
C ARG A 51 14.23 13.06 27.07
N MET A 52 13.76 14.29 26.87
CA MET A 52 12.36 14.59 26.62
C MET A 52 11.94 14.13 25.22
N ILE A 53 12.85 14.24 24.24
CA ILE A 53 12.62 13.77 22.88
C ILE A 53 12.49 12.25 22.82
N ASN A 54 13.35 11.48 23.50
CA ASN A 54 13.21 10.02 23.53
C ASN A 54 11.86 9.58 24.12
N ARG A 55 11.35 10.29 25.14
CA ARG A 55 10.00 10.05 25.68
C ARG A 55 8.92 10.34 24.64
N LYS A 56 8.99 11.49 23.95
CA LYS A 56 8.03 11.85 22.90
C LYS A 56 8.05 10.85 21.72
N LEU A 57 9.22 10.41 21.29
CA LEU A 57 9.37 9.38 20.26
C LEU A 57 8.80 8.02 20.70
N TYR A 58 8.90 7.69 21.99
CA TYR A 58 8.29 6.48 22.53
C TYR A 58 6.76 6.55 22.56
N GLU A 59 6.17 7.71 22.89
CA GLU A 59 4.73 7.90 22.79
C GLU A 59 4.25 7.89 21.33
N HIS A 60 5.01 8.47 20.41
CA HIS A 60 4.77 8.34 18.96
C HIS A 60 4.79 6.88 18.51
N LEU A 61 5.78 6.11 18.95
CA LEU A 61 5.89 4.69 18.67
C LEU A 61 4.65 3.93 19.16
N LYS A 62 4.21 4.12 20.41
CA LYS A 62 2.99 3.48 20.93
C LYS A 62 1.76 3.77 20.06
N LYS A 63 1.64 5.00 19.58
CA LYS A 63 0.49 5.45 18.81
C LYS A 63 0.47 4.91 17.37
N TYR A 64 1.63 4.66 16.76
CA TYR A 64 1.72 4.37 15.32
C TYR A 64 2.48 3.10 14.93
N ALA A 65 3.04 2.33 15.89
CA ALA A 65 3.83 1.12 15.60
C ALA A 65 3.07 0.06 14.79
N TRP A 66 1.74 0.07 14.84
CA TRP A 66 0.84 -0.86 14.16
C TRP A 66 0.64 -0.56 12.66
N ILE A 67 1.05 0.60 12.15
CA ILE A 67 0.80 0.99 10.76
C ILE A 67 1.26 -0.10 9.74
N PRO A 68 2.48 -0.65 9.83
CA PRO A 68 2.98 -1.66 8.89
C PRO A 68 2.69 -3.11 9.33
N THR A 69 1.51 -3.39 9.89
CA THR A 69 1.15 -4.75 10.38
C THR A 69 -0.12 -5.30 9.75
N ASP A 70 -0.30 -5.15 8.44
CA ASP A 70 -1.47 -5.66 7.71
C ASP A 70 -1.58 -7.17 7.91
N PHE A 71 -2.76 -7.60 8.38
CA PHE A 71 -3.07 -8.99 8.74
C PHE A 71 -2.03 -9.70 9.63
N GLY A 72 -1.21 -8.96 10.39
CA GLY A 72 -0.18 -9.50 11.29
C GLY A 72 1.07 -10.07 10.60
N PHE A 73 1.17 -9.99 9.27
CA PHE A 73 2.33 -10.47 8.52
C PHE A 73 3.50 -9.49 8.59
N GLY A 74 3.20 -8.18 8.56
CA GLY A 74 4.18 -7.14 8.77
C GLY A 74 4.79 -7.12 10.17
N LYS A 75 5.88 -6.35 10.29
CA LYS A 75 6.55 -6.12 11.57
C LYS A 75 6.17 -4.74 12.08
N PRO A 76 5.70 -4.64 13.33
CA PRO A 76 5.46 -3.33 13.92
C PRO A 76 6.74 -2.50 13.88
N TRP A 77 6.61 -1.18 13.75
CA TRP A 77 7.78 -0.31 13.85
C TRP A 77 8.45 -0.50 15.20
N SER A 78 9.78 -0.45 15.18
CA SER A 78 10.62 -0.39 16.36
C SER A 78 11.01 1.04 16.68
N MET A 79 11.56 1.27 17.89
CA MET A 79 12.18 2.55 18.23
C MET A 79 13.29 2.93 17.23
N GLY A 80 14.01 1.95 16.69
CA GLY A 80 15.03 2.19 15.66
C GLY A 80 14.44 2.71 14.35
N ASP A 81 13.26 2.22 13.97
CA ASP A 81 12.56 2.70 12.77
C ASP A 81 12.05 4.12 12.96
N VAL A 82 11.40 4.40 14.09
CA VAL A 82 10.93 5.76 14.45
C VAL A 82 12.10 6.76 14.50
N LYS A 83 13.24 6.39 15.09
CA LYS A 83 14.45 7.24 15.09
C LYS A 83 15.01 7.49 13.70
N LYS A 84 15.02 6.48 12.82
CA LYS A 84 15.44 6.67 11.41
C LYS A 84 14.52 7.64 10.69
N ARG A 85 13.20 7.54 10.89
CA ARG A 85 12.21 8.48 10.33
C ARG A 85 12.45 9.90 10.84
N PHE A 86 12.59 10.05 12.16
CA PHE A 86 12.88 11.33 12.79
C PHE A 86 14.15 11.97 12.23
N ASN A 87 15.25 11.21 12.14
CA ASN A 87 16.51 11.67 11.58
C ASN A 87 16.42 12.02 10.09
N LYS A 88 15.59 11.31 9.31
CA LYS A 88 15.31 11.66 7.91
C LYS A 88 14.68 13.05 7.82
N PHE A 89 13.76 13.37 8.71
CA PHE A 89 13.11 14.69 8.72
C PHE A 89 14.00 15.81 9.26
N LEU A 90 14.91 15.52 10.19
CA LEU A 90 15.91 16.50 10.67
C LEU A 90 16.82 17.04 9.57
N GLN A 91 16.97 16.32 8.45
CA GLN A 91 17.79 16.77 7.31
C GLN A 91 17.15 17.90 6.50
N PHE A 92 15.84 18.14 6.65
CA PHE A 92 15.15 19.23 5.95
C PHE A 92 15.26 20.54 6.73
N SER A 93 15.22 21.65 5.99
CA SER A 93 15.14 22.99 6.56
C SER A 93 13.77 23.24 7.23
N VAL A 94 13.72 24.15 8.21
CA VAL A 94 12.46 24.51 8.90
C VAL A 94 11.37 24.97 7.90
N PRO A 95 11.66 25.82 6.90
CA PRO A 95 10.66 26.19 5.90
C PRO A 95 10.10 25.02 5.09
N GLU A 96 10.92 24.00 4.79
CA GLU A 96 10.46 22.78 4.10
C GLU A 96 9.55 21.93 4.99
N LEU A 97 9.89 21.79 6.26
CA LEU A 97 9.07 21.08 7.25
C LEU A 97 7.71 21.77 7.43
N GLU A 98 7.70 23.09 7.59
CA GLU A 98 6.47 23.86 7.67
C GLU A 98 5.61 23.75 6.41
N LYS A 99 6.24 23.78 5.22
CA LYS A 99 5.52 23.61 3.95
C LYS A 99 4.82 22.25 3.88
N ARG A 100 5.49 21.17 4.31
CA ARG A 100 4.90 19.83 4.40
C ARG A 100 3.77 19.78 5.41
N LEU A 101 3.97 20.36 6.60
CA LEU A 101 2.96 20.39 7.65
C LEU A 101 1.71 21.14 7.20
N ARG A 102 1.86 22.33 6.61
CA ARG A 102 0.76 23.13 6.04
C ARG A 102 0.00 22.36 4.96
N LYS A 103 0.70 21.62 4.09
CA LYS A 103 0.06 20.77 3.07
C LYS A 103 -0.85 19.70 3.71
N ILE A 104 -0.41 19.07 4.80
CA ILE A 104 -1.22 18.07 5.50
C ILE A 104 -2.40 18.74 6.23
N GLU A 105 -2.17 19.87 6.91
CA GLU A 105 -3.20 20.58 7.67
C GLU A 105 -4.29 21.16 6.76
N ASN A 106 -3.94 21.61 5.55
CA ASN A 106 -4.88 22.14 4.58
C ASN A 106 -5.49 21.09 3.64
N HIS A 107 -5.02 19.83 3.69
CA HIS A 107 -5.41 18.77 2.74
C HIS A 107 -6.91 18.66 2.55
N THR A 108 -7.66 18.56 3.65
CA THR A 108 -9.12 18.42 3.61
C THR A 108 -9.79 19.59 2.89
N GLN A 109 -9.35 20.81 3.18
CA GLN A 109 -9.91 22.02 2.58
C GLN A 109 -9.52 22.09 1.09
N GLU A 110 -8.25 21.94 0.75
CA GLU A 110 -7.76 22.02 -0.64
C GLU A 110 -8.43 20.99 -1.56
N ILE A 111 -8.63 19.76 -1.10
CA ILE A 111 -9.30 18.72 -1.89
C ILE A 111 -10.77 19.07 -2.12
N ARG A 112 -11.47 19.58 -1.12
CA ARG A 112 -12.87 20.02 -1.26
C ARG A 112 -13.01 21.19 -2.22
N GLU A 113 -12.13 22.19 -2.11
CA GLU A 113 -12.12 23.36 -2.99
C GLU A 113 -11.88 22.97 -4.45
N LYS A 114 -10.81 22.21 -4.72
CA LYS A 114 -10.47 21.73 -6.08
C LYS A 114 -11.61 20.91 -6.70
N LYS A 115 -12.31 20.10 -5.91
CA LYS A 115 -13.47 19.35 -6.39
C LYS A 115 -14.66 20.22 -6.69
N ASN A 116 -15.00 21.15 -5.81
CA ASN A 116 -16.12 22.06 -6.01
C ASN A 116 -15.91 22.93 -7.25
N GLU A 117 -14.69 23.41 -7.47
CA GLU A 117 -14.28 24.11 -8.69
C GLU A 117 -14.46 23.22 -9.93
N LEU A 118 -14.02 21.96 -9.85
CA LEU A 118 -14.13 21.01 -10.96
C LEU A 118 -15.59 20.61 -11.28
N ILE A 119 -16.41 20.42 -10.25
CA ILE A 119 -17.85 20.13 -10.38
C ILE A 119 -18.56 21.29 -11.10
N ARG A 120 -18.25 22.53 -10.71
CA ARG A 120 -18.81 23.74 -11.32
C ARG A 120 -18.34 23.92 -12.77
N SER A 121 -17.04 23.85 -13.01
CA SER A 121 -16.46 24.07 -14.35
C SER A 121 -16.91 23.03 -15.37
N LEU A 122 -17.09 21.78 -14.96
CA LEU A 122 -17.58 20.70 -15.83
C LEU A 122 -19.11 20.62 -15.91
N ASN A 123 -19.83 21.42 -15.12
CA ASN A 123 -21.29 21.36 -14.96
C ASN A 123 -21.76 19.91 -14.80
N LEU A 124 -21.28 19.25 -13.73
CA LEU A 124 -21.59 17.85 -13.45
C LEU A 124 -23.01 17.73 -12.85
N PRO A 125 -23.88 16.86 -13.38
CA PRO A 125 -25.23 16.69 -12.84
C PRO A 125 -25.21 16.07 -11.44
N GLU A 126 -26.29 16.30 -10.68
CA GLU A 126 -26.38 15.97 -9.25
C GLU A 126 -26.19 14.48 -8.96
N ASP A 127 -26.67 13.60 -9.84
CA ASP A 127 -26.47 12.15 -9.76
C ASP A 127 -24.97 11.78 -9.81
N VAL A 128 -24.20 12.43 -10.68
CA VAL A 128 -22.76 12.25 -10.79
C VAL A 128 -22.04 12.77 -9.55
N GLN A 129 -22.49 13.90 -8.99
CA GLN A 129 -21.94 14.45 -7.75
C GLN A 129 -22.14 13.48 -6.57
N LYS A 130 -23.32 12.86 -6.44
CA LYS A 130 -23.58 11.81 -5.43
C LYS A 130 -22.69 10.59 -5.61
N ILE A 131 -22.44 10.18 -6.86
CA ILE A 131 -21.50 9.08 -7.14
C ILE A 131 -20.06 9.46 -6.74
N ILE A 132 -19.64 10.70 -6.99
CA ILE A 132 -18.33 11.22 -6.57
C ILE A 132 -18.21 11.12 -5.04
N GLU A 133 -19.16 11.65 -4.30
CA GLU A 133 -19.20 11.57 -2.83
C GLU A 133 -19.13 10.12 -2.34
N LEU A 134 -19.93 9.22 -2.92
CA LEU A 134 -19.93 7.81 -2.56
C LEU A 134 -18.56 7.16 -2.81
N VAL A 135 -17.92 7.45 -3.93
CA VAL A 135 -16.59 6.92 -4.28
C VAL A 135 -15.54 7.40 -3.27
N GLU A 136 -15.63 8.63 -2.79
CA GLU A 136 -14.72 9.18 -1.79
C GLU A 136 -14.85 8.47 -0.45
N VAL A 137 -16.09 8.36 0.05
CA VAL A 137 -16.39 7.70 1.31
C VAL A 137 -15.98 6.23 1.23
N MET A 138 -16.35 5.54 0.15
CA MET A 138 -15.99 4.14 -0.05
C MET A 138 -14.47 3.94 -0.16
N GLY A 139 -13.75 4.84 -0.85
CA GLY A 139 -12.30 4.80 -0.94
C GLY A 139 -11.64 4.94 0.43
N PHE A 140 -12.10 5.89 1.23
CA PHE A 140 -11.61 6.11 2.59
C PHE A 140 -11.95 4.94 3.51
N VAL A 141 -13.21 4.49 3.55
CA VAL A 141 -13.65 3.37 4.39
C VAL A 141 -12.87 2.10 4.07
N ARG A 142 -12.58 1.84 2.79
CA ARG A 142 -11.73 0.69 2.39
C ARG A 142 -10.31 0.80 2.95
N LEU A 143 -9.71 1.98 2.88
CA LEU A 143 -8.38 2.25 3.44
C LEU A 143 -8.40 2.11 4.97
N TYR A 144 -9.33 2.79 5.62
CA TYR A 144 -9.49 2.84 7.07
C TYR A 144 -9.74 1.45 7.65
N ARG A 145 -10.62 0.66 7.02
CA ARG A 145 -10.86 -0.74 7.41
C ARG A 145 -9.58 -1.57 7.40
N ARG A 146 -8.71 -1.35 6.42
CA ARG A 146 -7.44 -2.08 6.31
C ARG A 146 -6.48 -1.70 7.43
N TYR A 147 -6.39 -0.42 7.77
CA TYR A 147 -5.62 0.05 8.92
C TYR A 147 -6.19 -0.41 10.27
N ASN A 148 -7.52 -0.49 10.41
CA ASN A 148 -8.14 -1.08 11.60
C ASN A 148 -7.75 -2.55 11.75
N TRP A 149 -7.71 -3.32 10.65
CA TRP A 149 -7.18 -4.68 10.70
C TRP A 149 -5.72 -4.71 11.15
N ALA A 150 -4.87 -3.83 10.64
CA ALA A 150 -3.49 -3.73 11.11
C ALA A 150 -3.39 -3.45 12.62
N GLN A 151 -4.22 -2.54 13.16
CA GLN A 151 -4.34 -2.30 14.60
C GLN A 151 -4.77 -3.54 15.38
N VAL A 152 -5.82 -4.23 14.92
CA VAL A 152 -6.35 -5.43 15.58
C VAL A 152 -5.26 -6.49 15.70
N PHE A 153 -4.51 -6.76 14.63
CA PHE A 153 -3.43 -7.74 14.66
C PHE A 153 -2.23 -7.29 15.50
N TYR A 154 -1.93 -5.98 15.52
CA TYR A 154 -0.92 -5.43 16.42
C TYR A 154 -1.29 -5.67 17.88
N TYR A 155 -2.50 -5.31 18.30
CA TYR A 155 -2.95 -5.51 19.69
C TYR A 155 -3.15 -6.98 20.05
N ALA A 156 -3.44 -7.85 19.07
CA ALA A 156 -3.48 -9.30 19.28
C ALA A 156 -2.07 -9.94 19.36
N THR A 157 -0.99 -9.20 19.08
CA THR A 157 0.37 -9.76 19.04
C THR A 157 0.78 -10.46 20.34
N PRO A 158 0.57 -9.90 21.56
CA PRO A 158 0.91 -10.59 22.80
C PRO A 158 0.21 -11.95 22.96
N LEU A 159 -1.07 -12.04 22.55
CA LEU A 159 -1.83 -13.28 22.55
C LEU A 159 -1.26 -14.29 21.55
N LEU A 160 -1.01 -13.86 20.31
CA LEU A 160 -0.43 -14.71 19.27
C LEU A 160 0.98 -15.20 19.64
N GLU A 161 1.79 -14.37 20.29
CA GLU A 161 3.11 -14.75 20.78
C GLU A 161 3.02 -15.79 21.91
N GLU A 162 2.10 -15.61 22.85
CA GLU A 162 1.88 -16.58 23.93
C GLU A 162 1.37 -17.92 23.40
N MET A 163 0.43 -17.91 22.46
CA MET A 163 -0.01 -19.11 21.74
C MET A 163 1.17 -19.78 21.02
N GLY A 164 2.02 -19.00 20.36
CA GLY A 164 3.21 -19.50 19.67
C GLY A 164 4.19 -20.18 20.62
N LYS A 165 4.43 -19.59 21.80
CA LYS A 165 5.27 -20.19 22.85
C LYS A 165 4.72 -21.54 23.31
N ARG A 166 3.44 -21.61 23.66
CA ARG A 166 2.79 -22.85 24.12
C ARG A 166 2.81 -23.95 23.06
N LEU A 167 2.59 -23.57 21.80
CA LEU A 167 2.53 -24.49 20.66
C LEU A 167 3.90 -24.77 20.02
N LYS A 168 4.98 -24.14 20.50
CA LYS A 168 6.33 -24.20 19.91
C LYS A 168 6.32 -23.87 18.40
N LEU A 169 5.59 -22.81 18.05
CA LEU A 169 5.43 -22.25 16.70
C LEU A 169 5.84 -20.78 16.70
N ARG A 170 6.34 -20.28 15.56
CA ARG A 170 6.54 -18.84 15.40
C ARG A 170 5.18 -18.17 15.27
N ARG A 171 5.05 -16.91 15.72
CA ARG A 171 3.84 -16.10 15.54
C ARG A 171 3.31 -16.14 14.10
N ILE A 172 4.21 -15.99 13.13
CA ILE A 172 3.86 -16.01 11.71
C ILE A 172 3.35 -17.38 11.23
N ASP A 173 3.76 -18.48 11.87
CA ASP A 173 3.31 -19.83 11.51
C ASP A 173 1.85 -20.04 11.91
N LEU A 174 1.40 -19.42 13.01
CA LEU A 174 0.01 -19.48 13.47
C LEU A 174 -0.97 -18.88 12.48
N LEU A 175 -0.55 -17.87 11.70
CA LEU A 175 -1.38 -17.25 10.67
C LEU A 175 -1.67 -18.18 9.48
N PHE A 176 -0.96 -19.30 9.39
CA PHE A 176 -1.21 -20.36 8.40
C PHE A 176 -1.90 -21.59 9.02
N CYS A 177 -2.30 -21.54 10.28
CA CYS A 177 -3.11 -22.58 10.92
C CYS A 177 -4.59 -22.23 10.81
N MET A 178 -5.43 -23.25 10.71
CA MET A 178 -6.87 -23.12 10.86
C MET A 178 -7.24 -22.93 12.33
N TYR A 179 -8.40 -22.31 12.57
CA TYR A 179 -8.90 -22.08 13.92
C TYR A 179 -9.00 -23.38 14.73
N GLU A 180 -9.50 -24.44 14.11
CA GLU A 180 -9.69 -25.76 14.73
C GLU A 180 -8.35 -26.39 15.12
N GLU A 181 -7.32 -26.25 14.28
CA GLU A 181 -5.98 -26.77 14.58
C GLU A 181 -5.38 -26.09 15.82
N ILE A 182 -5.54 -24.77 15.92
CA ILE A 182 -5.08 -24.00 17.08
C ILE A 182 -5.90 -24.38 18.32
N ARG A 183 -7.24 -24.39 18.20
CA ARG A 183 -8.15 -24.71 19.31
C ARG A 183 -7.86 -26.09 19.87
N ASP A 184 -7.80 -27.11 19.02
CA ASP A 184 -7.58 -28.49 19.44
C ASP A 184 -6.17 -28.70 20.00
N ALA A 185 -5.17 -27.99 19.49
CA ALA A 185 -3.82 -28.06 20.05
C ALA A 185 -3.73 -27.44 21.45
N LEU A 186 -4.45 -26.35 21.70
CA LEU A 186 -4.48 -25.67 23.00
C LEU A 186 -5.36 -26.40 24.03
N LEU A 187 -6.54 -26.89 23.63
CA LEU A 187 -7.53 -27.49 24.54
C LEU A 187 -7.39 -29.00 24.69
N HIS A 188 -6.95 -29.69 23.64
CA HIS A 188 -6.91 -31.15 23.58
C HIS A 188 -5.50 -31.70 23.35
N GLN A 189 -4.47 -30.84 23.42
CA GLN A 189 -3.06 -31.20 23.24
C GLN A 189 -2.77 -31.93 21.91
N LYS A 190 -3.61 -31.72 20.88
CA LYS A 190 -3.35 -32.26 19.54
C LYS A 190 -2.09 -31.62 18.95
N ARG A 191 -1.30 -32.40 18.22
CA ARG A 191 -0.11 -31.88 17.52
C ARG A 191 -0.52 -31.14 16.25
N ILE A 192 0.07 -29.96 16.05
CA ILE A 192 -0.05 -29.22 14.79
C ILE A 192 0.98 -29.75 13.79
N ASP A 193 0.52 -30.07 12.59
CA ASP A 193 1.38 -30.52 11.49
C ASP A 193 2.16 -29.34 10.88
N LYS A 194 3.46 -29.28 11.20
CA LYS A 194 4.36 -28.24 10.68
C LYS A 194 4.64 -28.37 9.19
N SER A 195 4.50 -29.58 8.62
CA SER A 195 4.69 -29.79 7.18
C SER A 195 3.55 -29.16 6.38
N MET A 196 2.32 -29.28 6.87
CA MET A 196 1.14 -28.62 6.30
C MET A 196 1.26 -27.09 6.34
N ILE A 197 1.77 -26.52 7.44
CA ILE A 197 2.07 -25.08 7.52
C ILE A 197 3.05 -24.67 6.41
N ALA A 198 4.11 -25.45 6.18
CA ALA A 198 5.07 -25.16 5.12
C ALA A 198 4.45 -25.24 3.73
N THR A 199 3.53 -26.18 3.48
CA THR A 199 2.78 -26.29 2.22
C THR A 199 1.87 -25.08 2.01
N ARG A 200 1.10 -24.68 3.04
CA ARG A 200 0.24 -23.48 2.98
C ARG A 200 1.05 -22.22 2.68
N LYS A 201 2.24 -22.09 3.25
CA LYS A 201 3.15 -20.96 2.98
C LYS A 201 3.64 -20.89 1.55
N LYS A 202 3.73 -22.02 0.84
CA LYS A 202 4.07 -22.04 -0.58
C LYS A 202 2.92 -21.47 -1.40
N LYS A 203 1.72 -22.05 -1.23
CA LYS A 203 0.52 -21.61 -1.94
C LYS A 203 -0.73 -22.17 -1.28
N TYR A 204 -1.75 -21.34 -1.16
CA TYR A 204 -3.09 -21.72 -0.76
C TYR A 204 -4.12 -20.88 -1.53
N THR A 205 -5.33 -21.41 -1.67
CA THR A 205 -6.46 -20.70 -2.26
C THR A 205 -7.66 -20.87 -1.36
N ILE A 206 -8.39 -19.78 -1.11
CA ILE A 206 -9.66 -19.80 -0.38
C ILE A 206 -10.77 -19.48 -1.37
N HIS A 207 -11.71 -20.41 -1.53
CA HIS A 207 -12.86 -20.25 -2.41
C HIS A 207 -14.11 -20.05 -1.56
N PHE A 208 -14.67 -18.84 -1.63
CA PHE A 208 -15.93 -18.49 -0.98
C PHE A 208 -17.08 -18.83 -1.92
N THR A 209 -17.95 -19.75 -1.51
CA THR A 209 -19.21 -20.06 -2.19
C THR A 209 -20.39 -19.58 -1.33
N SER A 210 -21.60 -19.60 -1.87
CA SER A 210 -22.82 -19.26 -1.11
C SER A 210 -23.07 -20.20 0.07
N GLU A 211 -22.57 -21.43 0.01
CA GLU A 211 -22.85 -22.48 1.00
C GLU A 211 -21.67 -22.75 1.95
N LYS A 212 -20.44 -22.63 1.45
CA LYS A 212 -19.24 -23.01 2.19
C LYS A 212 -17.98 -22.25 1.76
N VAL A 213 -16.98 -22.28 2.63
CA VAL A 213 -15.61 -21.84 2.33
C VAL A 213 -14.76 -23.08 2.11
N ILE A 214 -14.10 -23.16 0.95
CA ILE A 214 -13.24 -24.28 0.58
C ILE A 214 -11.78 -23.81 0.60
N TYR A 215 -10.91 -24.57 1.26
CA TYR A 215 -9.48 -24.30 1.35
C TYR A 215 -8.71 -25.29 0.48
N TYR A 216 -7.95 -24.77 -0.48
CA TYR A 216 -7.01 -25.54 -1.29
C TYR A 216 -5.58 -25.23 -0.85
N VAL A 217 -4.73 -26.24 -0.85
CA VAL A 217 -3.29 -26.13 -0.58
C VAL A 217 -2.55 -26.80 -1.73
N SER A 218 -1.31 -26.37 -2.03
CA SER A 218 -0.56 -26.99 -3.13
C SER A 218 -0.46 -28.52 -2.94
N PRO A 219 -0.74 -29.34 -3.99
CA PRO A 219 -0.93 -28.96 -5.40
C PRO A 219 -2.37 -28.62 -5.80
N SER A 220 -3.40 -28.96 -5.01
CA SER A 220 -4.81 -28.74 -5.41
C SER A 220 -5.17 -27.26 -5.58
N ALA A 221 -4.41 -26.36 -4.93
CA ALA A 221 -4.52 -24.92 -5.17
C ALA A 221 -4.15 -24.53 -6.60
N ASP A 222 -3.13 -25.18 -7.19
CA ASP A 222 -2.68 -24.93 -8.55
C ASP A 222 -3.68 -25.47 -9.57
N GLU A 223 -4.17 -26.68 -9.36
CA GLU A 223 -5.22 -27.29 -10.19
C GLU A 223 -6.50 -26.46 -10.19
N PHE A 224 -6.97 -26.05 -8.99
CA PHE A 224 -8.15 -25.21 -8.87
C PHE A 224 -7.97 -23.88 -9.60
N LEU A 225 -6.85 -23.18 -9.39
CA LEU A 225 -6.59 -21.91 -10.09
C LEU A 225 -6.50 -22.10 -11.61
N GLY A 226 -5.83 -23.16 -12.09
CA GLY A 226 -5.72 -23.46 -13.52
C GLY A 226 -7.06 -23.78 -14.19
N SER A 227 -8.02 -24.33 -13.43
CA SER A 227 -9.41 -24.51 -13.90
C SER A 227 -10.22 -23.21 -13.97
N GLN A 228 -9.77 -22.12 -13.33
CA GLN A 228 -10.49 -20.85 -13.38
C GLN A 228 -10.09 -20.10 -14.65
N GLN A 229 -11.09 -19.72 -15.47
CA GLN A 229 -10.86 -18.97 -16.73
C GLN A 229 -10.13 -17.62 -16.55
N PHE A 230 -10.02 -17.11 -15.33
CA PHE A 230 -9.35 -15.85 -15.01
C PHE A 230 -7.84 -16.01 -14.74
N TYR A 231 -7.30 -17.23 -14.70
CA TYR A 231 -5.87 -17.47 -14.49
C TYR A 231 -5.13 -17.50 -15.84
N GLU A 232 -4.52 -16.37 -16.22
CA GLU A 232 -3.59 -16.35 -17.35
C GLU A 232 -2.21 -16.89 -16.91
N PRO A 233 -1.68 -17.94 -17.56
CA PRO A 233 -0.37 -18.49 -17.23
C PRO A 233 0.75 -17.45 -17.37
N GLU A 234 1.90 -17.74 -16.74
CA GLU A 234 3.11 -16.92 -16.84
C GLU A 234 3.74 -17.03 -18.24
N GLU A 235 3.11 -16.42 -19.25
CA GLU A 235 3.78 -16.20 -20.52
C GLU A 235 4.76 -15.02 -20.41
N LYS A 236 5.97 -15.19 -20.98
CA LYS A 236 6.93 -14.10 -21.15
C LYS A 236 6.38 -13.11 -22.16
N ILE A 237 5.71 -12.07 -21.69
CA ILE A 237 5.24 -10.98 -22.52
C ILE A 237 6.41 -10.03 -22.80
N GLU A 238 6.98 -10.08 -24.00
CA GLU A 238 7.95 -9.07 -24.43
C GLU A 238 7.23 -7.81 -24.92
N ARG A 239 7.22 -6.76 -24.09
CA ARG A 239 6.76 -5.42 -24.47
C ARG A 239 7.80 -4.37 -24.11
N LYS A 240 8.01 -3.40 -25.01
CA LYS A 240 8.88 -2.23 -24.77
C LYS A 240 8.22 -1.17 -23.87
N SER A 241 6.89 -1.19 -23.78
CA SER A 241 6.12 -0.29 -22.94
C SER A 241 4.91 -0.98 -22.30
N ILE A 242 4.57 -0.53 -21.10
CA ILE A 242 3.40 -0.98 -20.34
C ILE A 242 2.51 0.24 -20.10
N GLU A 243 1.21 0.08 -20.28
CA GLU A 243 0.22 1.12 -19.98
C GLU A 243 -0.51 0.81 -18.68
N GLY A 244 -0.94 1.86 -17.98
CA GLY A 244 -1.80 1.75 -16.81
C GLY A 244 -2.60 3.01 -16.55
N THR A 245 -3.28 3.04 -15.42
CA THR A 245 -4.04 4.20 -14.95
C THR A 245 -3.16 5.10 -14.10
N VAL A 246 -3.08 6.37 -14.45
CA VAL A 246 -2.36 7.38 -13.66
C VAL A 246 -3.09 7.62 -12.35
N ALA A 247 -2.43 7.31 -11.24
CA ALA A 247 -2.97 7.51 -9.89
C ALA A 247 -2.39 8.76 -9.19
N CYS A 248 -1.13 9.09 -9.49
CA CYS A 248 -0.49 10.33 -9.06
C CYS A 248 0.49 10.79 -10.15
N ARG A 249 0.40 12.06 -10.53
CA ARG A 249 1.15 12.61 -11.67
C ARG A 249 2.62 12.81 -11.32
N GLY A 250 3.45 12.67 -12.34
CA GLY A 250 4.87 12.99 -12.30
C GLY A 250 5.65 12.09 -13.23
N LYS A 251 6.95 12.33 -13.32
CA LYS A 251 7.83 11.59 -14.21
C LYS A 251 9.14 11.31 -13.52
N VAL A 252 9.56 10.05 -13.49
CA VAL A 252 10.82 9.65 -12.86
C VAL A 252 11.44 8.49 -13.60
N ARG A 253 12.77 8.38 -13.51
CA ARG A 253 13.55 7.24 -14.00
C ARG A 253 14.23 6.58 -12.82
N GLY A 254 14.32 5.26 -12.85
CA GLY A 254 14.91 4.50 -11.76
C GLY A 254 15.01 3.02 -12.08
N ILE A 255 15.67 2.30 -11.17
CA ILE A 255 15.78 0.85 -11.24
C ILE A 255 14.48 0.23 -10.73
N ALA A 256 13.87 -0.65 -11.52
CA ALA A 256 12.70 -1.42 -11.14
C ALA A 256 13.08 -2.51 -10.12
N LYS A 257 12.31 -2.60 -9.03
CA LYS A 257 12.37 -3.69 -8.06
C LYS A 257 11.00 -4.32 -7.91
N ILE A 258 10.93 -5.61 -8.18
CA ILE A 258 9.71 -6.40 -8.13
C ILE A 258 9.58 -6.99 -6.73
N VAL A 259 8.50 -6.61 -6.06
CA VAL A 259 8.16 -7.02 -4.69
C VAL A 259 6.85 -7.79 -4.74
N LEU A 260 6.95 -9.12 -4.70
CA LEU A 260 5.78 -10.01 -4.73
C LEU A 260 5.36 -10.45 -3.33
N ASN A 261 6.27 -10.38 -2.36
CA ASN A 261 6.03 -10.77 -0.99
C ASN A 261 6.86 -9.93 0.00
N LEU A 262 6.56 -10.06 1.30
CA LEU A 262 7.25 -9.31 2.35
C LEU A 262 8.76 -9.55 2.40
N SER A 263 9.25 -10.72 1.96
CA SER A 263 10.69 -11.02 1.96
C SER A 263 11.45 -10.27 0.86
N ASP A 264 10.75 -9.83 -0.19
CA ASP A 264 11.30 -9.02 -1.28
C ASP A 264 11.46 -7.54 -0.89
N MET A 265 10.81 -7.07 0.19
CA MET A 265 10.87 -5.67 0.61
C MET A 265 12.31 -5.15 0.81
N LYS A 266 13.23 -6.03 1.23
CA LYS A 266 14.65 -5.69 1.42
C LYS A 266 15.38 -5.35 0.11
N LYS A 267 14.82 -5.69 -1.06
CA LYS A 267 15.42 -5.41 -2.38
C LYS A 267 15.39 -3.93 -2.74
N VAL A 268 14.40 -3.20 -2.25
CA VAL A 268 14.13 -1.80 -2.62
C VAL A 268 15.07 -0.86 -1.87
N ARG A 269 15.84 -0.08 -2.63
CA ARG A 269 16.74 0.97 -2.14
C ARG A 269 16.10 2.36 -2.37
N GLU A 270 16.68 3.37 -1.73
CA GLU A 270 16.22 4.76 -1.89
C GLU A 270 16.31 5.18 -3.37
N GLY A 271 15.24 5.80 -3.88
CA GLY A 271 15.16 6.30 -5.25
C GLY A 271 14.77 5.27 -6.32
N GLU A 272 14.71 3.97 -5.99
CA GLU A 272 14.30 2.92 -6.92
C GLU A 272 12.78 2.89 -7.13
N ILE A 273 12.30 2.18 -8.15
CA ILE A 273 10.87 2.10 -8.50
C ILE A 273 10.29 0.80 -7.96
N LEU A 274 9.25 0.92 -7.13
CA LEU A 274 8.53 -0.22 -6.56
C LEU A 274 7.54 -0.76 -7.60
N VAL A 275 7.71 -2.01 -7.99
CA VAL A 275 6.78 -2.76 -8.86
C VAL A 275 6.17 -3.90 -8.03
N ALA A 276 4.85 -3.99 -7.94
CA ALA A 276 4.17 -5.01 -7.16
C ALA A 276 2.84 -5.44 -7.80
N HIS A 277 2.26 -6.56 -7.36
CA HIS A 277 0.91 -6.93 -7.80
C HIS A 277 -0.12 -5.94 -7.23
N GLU A 278 -0.10 -5.77 -5.92
CA GLU A 278 -0.77 -4.70 -5.19
C GLU A 278 0.14 -4.25 -4.03
N THR A 279 -0.21 -3.17 -3.34
CA THR A 279 0.49 -2.76 -2.11
C THR A 279 -0.42 -2.88 -0.90
N THR A 280 0.20 -3.15 0.25
CA THR A 280 -0.45 -3.24 1.56
C THR A 280 0.19 -2.26 2.54
N PRO A 281 -0.41 -1.98 3.70
CA PRO A 281 0.24 -1.20 4.75
C PRO A 281 1.64 -1.71 5.12
N ASP A 282 1.91 -3.02 5.01
CA ASP A 282 3.25 -3.59 5.25
C ASP A 282 4.30 -3.05 4.28
N PHE A 283 3.90 -2.60 3.09
CA PHE A 283 4.80 -2.06 2.07
C PHE A 283 5.20 -0.62 2.39
N LEU A 284 4.58 0.04 3.37
CA LEU A 284 4.87 1.44 3.67
C LEU A 284 6.37 1.73 3.85
N PRO A 285 7.17 0.93 4.59
CA PRO A 285 8.61 1.17 4.74
C PRO A 285 9.40 1.14 3.43
N VAL A 286 8.96 0.39 2.41
CA VAL A 286 9.59 0.39 1.08
C VAL A 286 9.01 1.45 0.17
N MET A 287 7.70 1.74 0.29
CA MET A 287 7.05 2.83 -0.41
C MET A 287 7.70 4.17 -0.06
N GLU A 288 8.17 4.36 1.17
CA GLU A 288 8.91 5.57 1.61
C GLU A 288 10.30 5.74 1.00
N LYS A 289 10.90 4.65 0.49
CA LYS A 289 12.18 4.67 -0.22
C LYS A 289 12.00 4.85 -1.72
N ALA A 290 10.90 4.32 -2.27
CA ALA A 290 10.73 4.22 -3.71
C ALA A 290 10.36 5.57 -4.35
N SER A 291 10.98 5.94 -5.48
CA SER A 291 10.69 7.21 -6.15
C SER A 291 9.37 7.20 -6.93
N ALA A 292 8.86 6.04 -7.31
CA ALA A 292 7.54 5.85 -7.93
C ALA A 292 6.98 4.45 -7.63
N PHE A 293 5.66 4.29 -7.84
CA PHE A 293 4.93 3.04 -7.64
C PHE A 293 4.28 2.57 -8.93
N VAL A 294 4.42 1.28 -9.21
CA VAL A 294 3.78 0.57 -10.33
C VAL A 294 3.07 -0.65 -9.77
N THR A 295 1.76 -0.78 -10.03
CA THR A 295 1.00 -1.97 -9.62
C THR A 295 0.18 -2.58 -10.73
N ASP A 296 0.15 -3.91 -10.76
CA ASP A 296 -0.67 -4.67 -11.73
C ASP A 296 -2.15 -4.53 -11.47
N GLU A 297 -2.54 -4.60 -10.20
CA GLU A 297 -3.91 -4.44 -9.76
C GLU A 297 -4.15 -3.07 -9.13
N GLY A 298 -5.43 -2.73 -9.07
CA GLY A 298 -5.93 -1.54 -8.38
C GLY A 298 -6.41 -0.42 -9.31
N GLY A 299 -7.16 0.49 -8.70
CA GLY A 299 -7.70 1.69 -9.34
C GLY A 299 -7.33 2.96 -8.57
N LEU A 300 -7.97 4.08 -8.92
CA LEU A 300 -7.64 5.41 -8.36
C LEU A 300 -7.83 5.54 -6.83
N SER A 301 -8.59 4.62 -6.23
CA SER A 301 -8.86 4.53 -4.79
C SER A 301 -8.19 3.33 -4.10
N CYS A 302 -7.26 2.62 -4.78
CA CYS A 302 -6.50 1.55 -4.13
C CYS A 302 -5.42 2.12 -3.18
N HIS A 303 -4.84 1.25 -2.35
CA HIS A 303 -3.80 1.63 -1.39
C HIS A 303 -2.62 2.34 -2.06
N ALA A 304 -2.06 1.79 -3.15
CA ALA A 304 -0.94 2.40 -3.87
C ALA A 304 -1.28 3.82 -4.37
N ALA A 305 -2.50 4.01 -4.88
CA ALA A 305 -2.94 5.29 -5.43
C ALA A 305 -3.10 6.36 -4.36
N ILE A 306 -3.66 6.00 -3.21
CA ILE A 306 -3.88 6.93 -2.10
C ILE A 306 -2.52 7.36 -1.51
N VAL A 307 -1.68 6.38 -1.12
CA VAL A 307 -0.37 6.65 -0.51
C VAL A 307 0.55 7.42 -1.46
N ALA A 308 0.48 7.16 -2.77
CA ALA A 308 1.22 7.94 -3.77
C ALA A 308 0.89 9.43 -3.73
N ARG A 309 -0.40 9.80 -3.63
CA ARG A 309 -0.83 11.20 -3.60
C ARG A 309 -0.41 11.89 -2.31
N GLU A 310 -0.49 11.17 -1.20
CA GLU A 310 -0.05 11.64 0.12
C GLU A 310 1.46 11.95 0.10
N MET A 311 2.26 11.01 -0.40
CA MET A 311 3.71 11.16 -0.54
C MET A 311 4.15 12.07 -1.69
N GLY A 312 3.24 12.43 -2.61
CA GLY A 312 3.55 13.19 -3.82
C GLY A 312 4.46 12.46 -4.80
N ARG A 313 4.29 11.14 -4.95
CA ARG A 313 5.14 10.28 -5.79
C ARG A 313 4.41 9.80 -7.04
N PRO A 314 5.05 9.81 -8.24
CA PRO A 314 4.45 9.29 -9.46
C PRO A 314 3.94 7.86 -9.27
N CYS A 315 2.71 7.59 -9.72
CA CYS A 315 2.09 6.28 -9.53
C CYS A 315 1.21 5.88 -10.72
N ILE A 316 1.44 4.66 -11.21
CA ILE A 316 0.64 4.02 -12.27
C ILE A 316 0.12 2.70 -11.70
N VAL A 317 -1.19 2.50 -11.74
CA VAL A 317 -1.87 1.31 -11.20
C VAL A 317 -2.68 0.62 -12.29
N GLY A 318 -3.03 -0.66 -12.08
CA GLY A 318 -3.84 -1.39 -13.04
C GLY A 318 -3.08 -1.72 -14.33
N THR A 319 -1.77 -1.98 -14.25
CA THR A 319 -0.94 -2.35 -15.42
C THR A 319 -1.20 -3.76 -15.91
N LYS A 320 -1.79 -4.62 -15.07
CA LYS A 320 -2.10 -6.05 -15.29
C LYS A 320 -0.92 -6.98 -15.54
N ILE A 321 0.20 -6.48 -16.07
CA ILE A 321 1.33 -7.29 -16.58
C ILE A 321 2.72 -6.78 -16.20
N ALA A 322 2.85 -5.66 -15.49
CA ALA A 322 4.13 -5.08 -15.12
C ALA A 322 5.02 -6.03 -14.31
N THR A 323 4.50 -6.80 -13.36
CA THR A 323 5.34 -7.79 -12.64
C THR A 323 5.76 -8.97 -13.52
N LYS A 324 5.04 -9.21 -14.63
CA LYS A 324 5.35 -10.25 -15.61
C LYS A 324 6.35 -9.78 -16.69
N VAL A 325 6.29 -8.51 -17.08
CA VAL A 325 7.09 -7.92 -18.16
C VAL A 325 8.43 -7.35 -17.68
N LEU A 326 8.44 -6.68 -16.53
CA LEU A 326 9.64 -6.08 -15.96
C LEU A 326 10.49 -7.14 -15.26
N LYS A 327 11.78 -6.88 -15.14
CA LYS A 327 12.71 -7.69 -14.34
C LYS A 327 13.36 -6.85 -13.24
N ASP A 328 13.72 -7.51 -12.14
CA ASP A 328 14.54 -6.90 -11.09
C ASP A 328 15.82 -6.31 -11.70
N GLY A 329 16.03 -5.01 -11.54
CA GLY A 329 17.19 -4.29 -12.07
C GLY A 329 16.96 -3.53 -13.37
N ASP A 330 15.82 -3.69 -14.04
CA ASP A 330 15.53 -2.96 -15.29
C ASP A 330 15.54 -1.45 -15.02
N PHE A 331 16.21 -0.67 -15.88
CA PHE A 331 16.16 0.78 -15.82
C PHE A 331 14.95 1.27 -16.63
N ILE A 332 13.99 1.87 -15.94
CA ILE A 332 12.70 2.24 -16.52
C ILE A 332 12.38 3.73 -16.32
N GLU A 333 11.55 4.26 -17.19
CA GLU A 333 10.88 5.56 -17.03
C GLU A 333 9.42 5.33 -16.68
N VAL A 334 8.98 5.88 -15.55
CA VAL A 334 7.56 5.96 -15.17
C VAL A 334 7.06 7.34 -15.57
N ASP A 335 6.33 7.40 -16.68
CA ASP A 335 5.64 8.61 -17.14
C ASP A 335 4.18 8.55 -16.66
N ALA A 336 3.98 8.95 -15.41
CA ALA A 336 2.65 9.07 -14.80
C ALA A 336 1.93 10.37 -15.24
N VAL A 337 2.33 10.98 -16.35
CA VAL A 337 1.51 11.99 -17.04
C VAL A 337 0.73 11.33 -18.18
N ASN A 338 1.40 10.45 -18.91
CA ASN A 338 0.81 9.71 -20.03
C ASN A 338 0.27 8.33 -19.63
N GLY A 339 0.63 7.83 -18.44
CA GLY A 339 0.25 6.49 -17.97
C GLY A 339 1.07 5.39 -18.64
N ILE A 340 2.34 5.69 -18.98
CA ILE A 340 3.21 4.80 -19.73
C ILE A 340 4.47 4.51 -18.91
N ILE A 341 4.85 3.25 -18.87
CA ILE A 341 6.13 2.78 -18.34
C ILE A 341 6.98 2.33 -19.52
N LYS A 342 8.17 2.93 -19.68
CA LYS A 342 9.10 2.60 -20.76
C LYS A 342 10.33 1.91 -20.21
N ILE A 343 10.75 0.84 -20.86
CA ILE A 343 12.00 0.15 -20.52
C ILE A 343 13.12 0.86 -21.27
N ILE A 344 14.00 1.55 -20.55
CA ILE A 344 15.14 2.27 -21.15
C ILE A 344 16.29 1.31 -21.37
N LYS A 345 16.62 0.51 -20.36
CA LYS A 345 17.67 -0.51 -20.43
C LYS A 345 17.23 -1.74 -19.65
N ARG A 346 17.34 -2.91 -20.29
CA ARG A 346 17.13 -4.19 -19.60
C ARG A 346 18.32 -4.47 -18.68
N ASN A 347 18.04 -5.08 -17.54
CA ASN A 347 19.10 -5.65 -16.73
C ASN A 347 19.70 -6.84 -17.49
N GLU A 348 20.95 -6.70 -17.90
CA GLU A 348 21.74 -7.80 -18.46
C GLU A 348 22.19 -8.66 -17.28
N LYS A 349 21.38 -9.65 -16.92
CA LYS A 349 21.73 -10.72 -16.00
C LYS A 349 21.39 -12.06 -16.60
#